data_AF-A0A1A8JJA9-F1
#
_entry.id   AF-A0A1A8JJA9-F1
#
_cell.length_a   1.000
_cell.length_b   1.000
_cell.length_c   1.000
_cell.angle_alpha   90.00
_cell.angle_beta   90.00
_cell.angle_gamma   90.00
#
_symmetry.space_group_name_H-M   'P 1'
#
loop_
_entity.id
_entity.type
_entity.pdbx_description
1 polymer ?
#
loop_
_entity_poly.entity_id
_entity_poly.type
_entity_poly.pdbx_seq_one_letter_code
_entity_poly.pdbx_strand_id
1 'polypeptide(L)'
;MEQTLKLAEKNLGEMCSILASYTRKKAKLRDRADLLVAQLFDFSSTEDLEFQTGLKNLAEDLAMVQDYRQAQVDRLETKVVAPLKAYGDIVKNKKMDLKKLSSDLNREQKELQKLERMRQKSPGDRQGISQAELNLQQASTNAQRSITQLEDTIMDFQRQKLLDIKTIFINFITVEMSFYAKALEVYTHTYLNLEAMDTQKDLQLFSARIKIFDPPVWSLDSQSSPPTIHYSSLPPSSSNPPNPVSAETSGAAQSHALQRGRDEGPAPRPHSNLQHQADKKGQRDETDDDAEEEEEEEE
;
A
#
# COMPACT_ATOMS: atom_id res chain seq x y z
N MET A 1 -4.68 32.93 14.86
CA MET A 1 -5.87 32.29 14.27
C MET A 1 -5.77 32.21 12.74
N GLU A 2 -5.97 33.29 11.99
CA GLU A 2 -6.03 33.21 10.51
C GLU A 2 -4.75 32.64 9.86
N GLN A 3 -3.57 33.13 10.25
CA GLN A 3 -2.29 32.56 9.80
C GLN A 3 -2.17 31.05 10.14
N THR A 4 -2.68 30.64 11.30
CA THR A 4 -2.71 29.25 11.78
C THR A 4 -3.57 28.35 10.87
N LEU A 5 -4.69 28.88 10.35
CA LEU A 5 -5.54 28.20 9.36
C LEU A 5 -4.87 28.14 7.98
N LYS A 6 -4.28 29.26 7.51
CA LYS A 6 -3.57 29.32 6.22
C LYS A 6 -2.39 28.34 6.16
N LEU A 7 -1.60 28.24 7.24
CA LEU A 7 -0.48 27.31 7.33
C LEU A 7 -0.95 25.85 7.42
N ALA A 8 -2.06 25.59 8.12
CA ALA A 8 -2.63 24.25 8.17
C ALA A 8 -3.15 23.80 6.80
N GLU A 9 -3.95 24.63 6.12
CA GLU A 9 -4.45 24.40 4.77
C GLU A 9 -3.33 24.10 3.78
N LYS A 10 -2.30 24.97 3.73
CA LYS A 10 -1.15 24.79 2.85
C LYS A 10 -0.47 23.45 3.10
N ASN A 11 0.02 23.24 4.32
CA ASN A 11 0.88 22.09 4.61
C ASN A 11 0.12 20.76 4.51
N LEU A 12 -1.16 20.72 4.92
CA LEU A 12 -1.99 19.51 4.81
C LEU A 12 -2.39 19.23 3.35
N GLY A 13 -2.66 20.26 2.55
CA GLY A 13 -2.91 20.13 1.12
C GLY A 13 -1.69 19.64 0.34
N GLU A 14 -0.51 20.19 0.62
CA GLU A 14 0.77 19.73 0.05
C GLU A 14 1.05 18.26 0.40
N MET A 15 0.91 17.87 1.67
CA MET A 15 1.08 16.46 2.08
C MET A 15 0.01 15.55 1.47
N CYS A 16 -1.25 16.00 1.37
CA CYS A 16 -2.33 15.23 0.73
C CYS A 16 -2.02 14.96 -0.75
N SER A 17 -1.55 15.97 -1.48
CA SER A 17 -1.19 15.84 -2.90
C SER A 17 -0.04 14.84 -3.10
N ILE A 18 1.02 14.98 -2.30
CA ILE A 18 2.19 14.08 -2.33
C ILE A 18 1.78 12.63 -2.00
N LEU A 19 0.99 12.41 -0.95
CA LEU A 19 0.60 11.06 -0.52
C LEU A 19 -0.45 10.42 -1.45
N ALA A 20 -1.33 11.21 -2.07
CA ALA A 20 -2.21 10.71 -3.13
C ALA A 20 -1.41 10.32 -4.39
N SER A 21 -0.41 11.12 -4.78
CA SER A 21 0.49 10.81 -5.91
C SER A 21 1.33 9.55 -5.62
N TYR A 22 1.87 9.43 -4.42
CA TYR A 22 2.60 8.23 -3.94
C TYR A 22 1.73 6.97 -3.99
N THR A 23 0.47 7.07 -3.56
CA THR A 23 -0.50 5.96 -3.58
C THR A 23 -0.85 5.56 -5.01
N ARG A 24 -1.10 6.52 -5.92
CA ARG A 24 -1.28 6.24 -7.37
C ARG A 24 -0.04 5.63 -8.02
N LYS A 25 1.17 6.04 -7.65
CA LYS A 25 2.41 5.43 -8.18
C LYS A 25 2.62 3.99 -7.66
N LYS A 26 2.06 3.61 -6.50
CA LYS A 26 1.98 2.21 -6.06
C LYS A 26 0.95 1.39 -6.85
N ALA A 27 -0.18 2.00 -7.26
CA ALA A 27 -1.11 1.37 -8.18
C ALA A 27 -0.47 1.14 -9.57
N LYS A 28 0.10 2.19 -10.21
CA LYS A 28 0.87 2.04 -11.48
C LYS A 28 2.00 0.99 -11.40
N LEU A 29 2.58 0.74 -10.22
CA LEU A 29 3.56 -0.33 -10.01
C LEU A 29 2.92 -1.73 -9.91
N ARG A 30 1.70 -1.86 -9.38
CA ARG A 30 0.93 -3.11 -9.41
C ARG A 30 0.59 -3.45 -10.87
N ASP A 31 -0.02 -2.50 -11.59
CA ASP A 31 -0.43 -2.67 -13.00
C ASP A 31 0.74 -3.18 -13.89
N ARG A 32 1.95 -2.63 -13.71
CA ARG A 32 3.15 -3.06 -14.45
C ARG A 32 3.71 -4.42 -14.02
N ALA A 33 3.44 -4.88 -12.80
CA ALA A 33 3.79 -6.21 -12.36
C ALA A 33 2.72 -7.25 -12.74
N ASP A 34 1.45 -6.87 -12.80
CA ASP A 34 0.34 -7.69 -13.34
C ASP A 34 0.64 -8.09 -14.81
N LEU A 35 1.18 -7.17 -15.61
CA LEU A 35 1.68 -7.46 -16.98
C LEU A 35 2.88 -8.42 -17.01
N LEU A 36 3.79 -8.34 -16.03
CA LEU A 36 4.94 -9.25 -15.94
C LEU A 36 4.50 -10.66 -15.53
N VAL A 37 3.50 -10.79 -14.65
CA VAL A 37 2.87 -12.07 -14.30
C VAL A 37 2.29 -12.75 -15.54
N ALA A 38 1.54 -12.02 -16.37
CA ALA A 38 1.01 -12.56 -17.62
C ALA A 38 2.13 -13.04 -18.57
N GLN A 39 3.15 -12.21 -18.79
CA GLN A 39 4.30 -12.56 -19.65
C GLN A 39 5.08 -13.78 -19.15
N LEU A 40 5.17 -14.00 -17.83
CA LEU A 40 5.79 -15.17 -17.23
C LEU A 40 4.94 -16.45 -17.44
N PHE A 41 3.61 -16.37 -17.34
CA PHE A 41 2.73 -17.50 -17.66
C PHE A 41 2.80 -17.88 -19.15
N ASP A 42 2.75 -16.89 -20.04
CA ASP A 42 2.88 -17.11 -21.49
C ASP A 42 4.21 -17.76 -21.83
N PHE A 43 5.32 -17.24 -21.30
CA PHE A 43 6.65 -17.81 -21.53
C PHE A 43 6.80 -19.20 -20.91
N SER A 44 6.26 -19.45 -19.70
CA SER A 44 6.28 -20.80 -19.10
C SER A 44 5.65 -21.85 -20.01
N SER A 45 4.71 -21.47 -20.87
CA SER A 45 3.99 -22.37 -21.77
C SER A 45 4.80 -22.77 -23.02
N THR A 46 5.94 -22.14 -23.29
CA THR A 46 6.87 -22.55 -24.38
C THR A 46 8.00 -23.46 -23.91
N GLU A 47 8.25 -23.52 -22.59
CA GLU A 47 9.44 -24.14 -22.00
C GLU A 47 9.22 -25.58 -21.52
N ASP A 48 10.34 -26.28 -21.28
CA ASP A 48 10.37 -27.64 -20.73
C ASP A 48 9.97 -27.70 -19.24
N LEU A 49 9.71 -28.91 -18.75
CA LEU A 49 8.87 -29.14 -17.57
C LEU A 49 9.39 -28.48 -16.28
N GLU A 50 10.70 -28.48 -16.02
CA GLU A 50 11.23 -27.92 -14.77
C GLU A 50 11.22 -26.40 -14.82
N PHE A 51 11.66 -25.81 -15.93
CA PHE A 51 11.68 -24.36 -16.12
C PHE A 51 10.26 -23.78 -16.24
N GLN A 52 9.34 -24.47 -16.93
CA GLN A 52 7.92 -24.17 -16.92
C GLN A 52 7.36 -24.13 -15.48
N THR A 53 7.70 -25.12 -14.66
CA THR A 53 7.23 -25.18 -13.26
C THR A 53 7.81 -24.02 -12.43
N GLY A 54 9.11 -23.73 -12.57
CA GLY A 54 9.75 -22.59 -11.90
C GLY A 54 9.16 -21.24 -12.31
N LEU A 55 8.89 -21.04 -13.60
CA LEU A 55 8.27 -19.81 -14.12
C LEU A 55 6.81 -19.64 -13.67
N LYS A 56 6.03 -20.73 -13.61
CA LYS A 56 4.65 -20.70 -13.08
C LYS A 56 4.63 -20.35 -11.60
N ASN A 57 5.45 -21.01 -10.78
CA ASN A 57 5.57 -20.71 -9.36
C ASN A 57 5.98 -19.24 -9.12
N LEU A 58 6.93 -18.72 -9.92
CA LEU A 58 7.33 -17.30 -9.88
C LEU A 58 6.18 -16.36 -10.27
N ALA A 59 5.37 -16.69 -11.28
CA ALA A 59 4.22 -15.89 -11.68
C ALA A 59 3.12 -15.87 -10.61
N GLU A 60 2.82 -17.02 -10.01
CA GLU A 60 1.83 -17.18 -8.93
C GLU A 60 2.24 -16.42 -7.65
N ASP A 61 3.49 -16.57 -7.20
CA ASP A 61 4.02 -15.82 -6.05
C ASP A 61 4.05 -14.31 -6.34
N LEU A 62 4.48 -13.89 -7.55
CA LEU A 62 4.51 -12.48 -7.92
C LEU A 62 3.11 -11.87 -7.97
N ALA A 63 2.10 -12.62 -8.40
CA ALA A 63 0.68 -12.23 -8.35
C ALA A 63 0.20 -12.05 -6.90
N MET A 64 0.55 -12.97 -5.99
CA MET A 64 0.23 -12.82 -4.56
C MET A 64 0.84 -11.56 -3.94
N VAL A 65 2.04 -11.16 -4.38
CA VAL A 65 2.64 -9.86 -3.98
C VAL A 65 1.87 -8.67 -4.57
N GLN A 66 1.15 -8.83 -5.69
CA GLN A 66 0.25 -7.80 -6.22
C GLN A 66 -1.04 -7.66 -5.42
N ASP A 67 -1.64 -8.76 -4.96
CA ASP A 67 -2.78 -8.71 -4.02
C ASP A 67 -2.41 -7.95 -2.73
N TYR A 68 -1.23 -8.23 -2.17
CA TYR A 68 -0.73 -7.47 -1.02
C TYR A 68 -0.44 -6.00 -1.35
N ARG A 69 -0.05 -5.68 -2.59
CA ARG A 69 0.14 -4.29 -3.07
C ARG A 69 -1.19 -3.57 -3.29
N GLN A 70 -2.24 -4.25 -3.77
CA GLN A 70 -3.60 -3.72 -3.84
C GLN A 70 -4.11 -3.40 -2.43
N ALA A 71 -4.02 -4.36 -1.50
CA ALA A 71 -4.39 -4.14 -0.11
C ALA A 71 -3.55 -3.04 0.58
N GLN A 72 -2.32 -2.77 0.11
CA GLN A 72 -1.55 -1.60 0.53
C GLN A 72 -2.14 -0.29 -0.02
N VAL A 73 -2.42 -0.21 -1.32
CA VAL A 73 -3.02 0.97 -1.98
C VAL A 73 -4.34 1.36 -1.31
N ASP A 74 -5.25 0.42 -1.11
CA ASP A 74 -6.56 0.68 -0.47
C ASP A 74 -6.41 1.20 0.96
N ARG A 75 -5.44 0.66 1.72
CA ARG A 75 -5.16 1.08 3.10
C ARG A 75 -4.46 2.44 3.16
N LEU A 76 -3.64 2.80 2.18
CA LEU A 76 -3.07 4.15 2.07
C LEU A 76 -4.15 5.17 1.73
N GLU A 77 -5.00 4.90 0.74
CA GLU A 77 -6.07 5.84 0.35
C GLU A 77 -7.05 6.05 1.51
N THR A 78 -7.51 4.97 2.16
CA THR A 78 -8.50 5.05 3.26
C THR A 78 -7.93 5.59 4.58
N LYS A 79 -6.68 5.26 4.97
CA LYS A 79 -6.13 5.62 6.29
C LYS A 79 -5.13 6.78 6.30
N VAL A 80 -4.70 7.24 5.13
CA VAL A 80 -3.70 8.31 4.98
C VAL A 80 -4.24 9.44 4.10
N VAL A 81 -4.69 9.14 2.87
CA VAL A 81 -5.11 10.18 1.91
C VAL A 81 -6.47 10.78 2.26
N ALA A 82 -7.50 9.96 2.48
CA ALA A 82 -8.84 10.45 2.80
C ALA A 82 -8.91 11.32 4.08
N PRO A 83 -8.22 10.99 5.19
CA PRO A 83 -8.12 11.87 6.35
C PRO A 83 -7.45 13.22 6.04
N LEU A 84 -6.37 13.23 5.24
CA LEU A 84 -5.73 14.49 4.82
C LEU A 84 -6.63 15.32 3.90
N LYS A 85 -7.38 14.67 3.00
CA LYS A 85 -8.35 15.31 2.09
C LYS A 85 -9.47 16.00 2.88
N ALA A 86 -9.98 15.35 3.93
CA ALA A 86 -11.02 15.91 4.80
C ALA A 86 -10.63 17.24 5.48
N TYR A 87 -9.32 17.49 5.67
CA TYR A 87 -8.86 18.77 6.24
C TYR A 87 -9.16 20.00 5.36
N GLY A 88 -9.42 19.82 4.06
CA GLY A 88 -9.90 20.90 3.19
C GLY A 88 -11.21 21.51 3.69
N ASP A 89 -12.24 20.70 3.91
CA ASP A 89 -13.53 21.18 4.43
C ASP A 89 -13.46 21.59 5.90
N ILE A 90 -12.65 20.91 6.73
CA ILE A 90 -12.42 21.34 8.13
C ILE A 90 -11.88 22.78 8.17
N VAL A 91 -10.81 23.10 7.41
CA VAL A 91 -10.23 24.44 7.43
C VAL A 91 -11.14 25.48 6.76
N LYS A 92 -11.84 25.11 5.68
CA LYS A 92 -12.88 25.93 5.04
C LYS A 92 -13.99 26.33 6.03
N ASN A 93 -14.44 25.40 6.88
CA ASN A 93 -15.41 25.69 7.94
C ASN A 93 -14.85 26.66 8.98
N LYS A 94 -13.63 26.43 9.50
CA LYS A 94 -12.98 27.35 10.46
C LYS A 94 -12.71 28.75 9.88
N LYS A 95 -12.55 28.88 8.56
CA LYS A 95 -12.50 30.17 7.87
C LYS A 95 -13.86 30.87 7.82
N MET A 96 -14.98 30.15 7.79
CA MET A 96 -16.31 30.76 7.91
C MET A 96 -16.58 31.29 9.32
N ASP A 97 -16.16 30.55 10.35
CA ASP A 97 -16.22 31.01 11.76
C ASP A 97 -15.43 32.32 11.95
N LEU A 98 -14.21 32.40 11.40
CA LEU A 98 -13.37 33.60 11.41
C LEU A 98 -14.04 34.78 10.66
N LYS A 99 -14.69 34.53 9.51
CA LYS A 99 -15.46 35.56 8.77
C LYS A 99 -16.66 36.07 9.59
N LYS A 100 -17.35 35.20 10.32
CA LYS A 100 -18.45 35.58 11.21
C LYS A 100 -17.97 36.50 12.33
N LEU A 101 -16.88 36.16 13.02
CA LEU A 101 -16.28 37.05 14.03
C LEU A 101 -15.88 38.41 13.43
N SER A 102 -15.29 38.42 12.23
CA SER A 102 -14.97 39.66 11.53
C SER A 102 -16.21 40.51 11.26
N SER A 103 -17.36 39.90 10.92
CA SER A 103 -18.64 40.60 10.76
C SER A 103 -19.14 41.22 12.08
N ASP A 104 -19.04 40.48 13.20
CA ASP A 104 -19.46 40.95 14.53
C ASP A 104 -18.60 42.14 15.00
N LEU A 105 -17.27 42.04 14.88
CA LEU A 105 -16.34 43.14 15.18
C LEU A 105 -16.58 44.37 14.28
N ASN A 106 -16.83 44.16 13.00
CA ASN A 106 -17.19 45.25 12.07
C ASN A 106 -18.55 45.89 12.40
N ARG A 107 -19.45 45.19 13.10
CA ARG A 107 -20.71 45.76 13.60
C ARG A 107 -20.51 46.58 14.86
N GLU A 108 -19.74 46.07 15.82
CA GLU A 108 -19.33 46.80 17.03
C GLU A 108 -18.68 48.14 16.67
N GLN A 109 -17.67 48.11 15.78
CA GLN A 109 -16.97 49.31 15.31
C GLN A 109 -17.90 50.32 14.60
N LYS A 110 -18.98 49.86 13.94
CA LYS A 110 -19.96 50.74 13.30
C LYS A 110 -20.90 51.41 14.30
N GLU A 111 -21.40 50.70 15.32
CA GLU A 111 -22.22 51.32 16.37
C GLU A 111 -21.36 52.27 17.25
N LEU A 112 -20.08 51.95 17.48
CA LEU A 112 -19.14 52.84 18.19
C LEU A 112 -18.98 54.18 17.45
N GLN A 113 -18.61 54.15 16.17
CA GLN A 113 -18.49 55.37 15.37
C GLN A 113 -19.82 56.15 15.23
N LYS A 114 -20.96 55.46 15.29
CA LYS A 114 -22.30 56.08 15.26
C LYS A 114 -22.58 56.82 16.57
N LEU A 115 -22.29 56.21 17.72
CA LEU A 115 -22.39 56.84 19.04
C LEU A 115 -21.51 58.08 19.15
N GLU A 116 -20.24 57.99 18.72
CA GLU A 116 -19.31 59.14 18.68
C GLU A 116 -19.86 60.29 17.84
N ARG A 117 -20.33 60.01 16.61
CA ARG A 117 -20.90 61.01 15.71
C ARG A 117 -22.14 61.70 16.30
N MET A 118 -22.99 60.98 17.02
CA MET A 118 -24.17 61.58 17.66
C MET A 118 -23.80 62.42 18.89
N ARG A 119 -22.87 61.95 19.74
CA ARG A 119 -22.33 62.73 20.86
C ARG A 119 -21.69 64.04 20.40
N GLN A 120 -21.00 64.04 19.25
CA GLN A 120 -20.41 65.25 18.65
C GLN A 120 -21.43 66.18 18.00
N LYS A 121 -22.40 65.66 17.24
CA LYS A 121 -23.33 66.47 16.44
C LYS A 121 -24.58 66.95 17.19
N SER A 122 -25.03 66.19 18.18
CA SER A 122 -26.32 66.39 18.86
C SER A 122 -26.23 66.09 20.37
N PRO A 123 -25.34 66.74 21.14
CA PRO A 123 -25.14 66.43 22.57
C PRO A 123 -26.37 66.65 23.46
N GLY A 124 -27.40 67.34 22.97
CA GLY A 124 -28.70 67.48 23.64
C GLY A 124 -29.62 66.27 23.51
N ASP A 125 -29.43 65.41 22.50
CA ASP A 125 -30.26 64.22 22.26
C ASP A 125 -29.86 63.06 23.18
N ARG A 126 -30.22 63.19 24.45
CA ARG A 126 -29.97 62.15 25.46
C ARG A 126 -30.65 60.81 25.12
N GLN A 127 -31.81 60.83 24.46
CA GLN A 127 -32.54 59.60 24.13
C GLN A 127 -31.86 58.83 22.99
N GLY A 128 -31.50 59.50 21.90
CA GLY A 128 -30.75 58.91 20.80
C GLY A 128 -29.36 58.42 21.23
N ILE A 129 -28.65 59.20 22.07
CA ILE A 129 -27.36 58.80 22.64
C ILE A 129 -27.50 57.52 23.47
N SER A 130 -28.42 57.46 24.43
CA SER A 130 -28.60 56.25 25.25
C SER A 130 -29.10 55.02 24.46
N GLN A 131 -29.89 55.21 23.40
CA GLN A 131 -30.25 54.10 22.52
C GLN A 131 -29.04 53.56 21.73
N ALA A 132 -28.12 54.42 21.30
CA ALA A 132 -26.88 53.96 20.67
C ALA A 132 -25.88 53.34 21.67
N GLU A 133 -25.88 53.77 22.93
CA GLU A 133 -25.12 53.13 24.01
C GLU A 133 -25.60 51.68 24.23
N LEU A 134 -26.92 51.44 24.28
CA LEU A 134 -27.49 50.10 24.35
C LEU A 134 -27.16 49.25 23.10
N ASN A 135 -27.25 49.82 21.91
CA ASN A 135 -26.90 49.12 20.66
C ASN A 135 -25.42 48.72 20.62
N LEU A 136 -24.51 49.61 21.04
CA LEU A 136 -23.09 49.34 21.15
C LEU A 136 -22.81 48.26 22.21
N GLN A 137 -23.43 48.35 23.38
CA GLN A 137 -23.29 47.34 24.44
C GLN A 137 -23.76 45.97 23.95
N GLN A 138 -24.85 45.89 23.20
CA GLN A 138 -25.32 44.64 22.58
C GLN A 138 -24.34 44.11 21.52
N ALA A 139 -23.82 44.98 20.65
CA ALA A 139 -22.85 44.61 19.63
C ALA A 139 -21.54 44.10 20.24
N SER A 140 -21.01 44.79 21.25
CA SER A 140 -19.80 44.41 21.99
C SER A 140 -19.97 43.09 22.75
N THR A 141 -21.10 42.91 23.44
CA THR A 141 -21.44 41.64 24.12
C THR A 141 -21.51 40.47 23.12
N ASN A 142 -21.97 40.71 21.90
CA ASN A 142 -21.99 39.70 20.85
C ASN A 142 -20.60 39.42 20.28
N ALA A 143 -19.80 40.45 20.00
CA ALA A 143 -18.43 40.33 19.54
C ALA A 143 -17.56 39.56 20.55
N GLN A 144 -17.59 39.93 21.83
CA GLN A 144 -16.86 39.24 22.90
C GLN A 144 -17.26 37.75 23.02
N ARG A 145 -18.55 37.42 22.85
CA ARG A 145 -19.01 36.02 22.81
C ARG A 145 -18.44 35.27 21.60
N SER A 146 -18.45 35.90 20.43
CA SER A 146 -17.88 35.34 19.19
C SER A 146 -16.35 35.19 19.26
N ILE A 147 -15.62 36.03 20.02
CA ILE A 147 -14.18 35.89 20.29
C ILE A 147 -13.94 34.58 21.05
N THR A 148 -14.52 34.42 22.24
CA THR A 148 -14.26 33.24 23.10
C THR A 148 -14.73 31.95 22.43
N GLN A 149 -15.88 31.96 21.74
CA GLN A 149 -16.31 30.82 20.94
C GLN A 149 -15.30 30.44 19.85
N LEU A 150 -14.65 31.41 19.20
CA LEU A 150 -13.62 31.13 18.19
C LEU A 150 -12.30 30.67 18.82
N GLU A 151 -11.93 31.17 20.01
CA GLU A 151 -10.75 30.73 20.75
C GLU A 151 -10.81 29.23 21.06
N ASP A 152 -11.91 28.77 21.67
CA ASP A 152 -12.17 27.34 21.91
C ASP A 152 -12.18 26.54 20.60
N THR A 153 -12.92 27.03 19.60
CA THR A 153 -13.09 26.37 18.30
C THR A 153 -11.79 26.22 17.51
N ILE A 154 -10.83 27.13 17.68
CA ILE A 154 -9.48 27.08 17.08
C ILE A 154 -8.51 26.24 17.92
N MET A 155 -8.65 26.27 19.25
CA MET A 155 -7.88 25.45 20.18
C MET A 155 -8.17 23.96 19.97
N ASP A 156 -9.43 23.56 19.86
CA ASP A 156 -9.82 22.17 19.56
C ASP A 156 -9.41 21.75 18.14
N PHE A 157 -9.45 22.66 17.17
CA PHE A 157 -8.87 22.40 15.85
C PHE A 157 -7.34 22.14 15.92
N GLN A 158 -6.58 22.81 16.80
CA GLN A 158 -5.17 22.45 17.01
C GLN A 158 -5.01 21.07 17.67
N ARG A 159 -5.80 20.75 18.70
CA ARG A 159 -5.79 19.45 19.38
C ARG A 159 -6.05 18.30 18.39
N GLN A 160 -7.15 18.40 17.65
CA GLN A 160 -7.56 17.41 16.65
C GLN A 160 -6.45 17.21 15.59
N LYS A 161 -5.95 18.31 15.00
CA LYS A 161 -4.88 18.28 14.00
C LYS A 161 -3.60 17.58 14.49
N LEU A 162 -3.21 17.76 15.75
CA LEU A 162 -2.02 17.10 16.31
C LEU A 162 -2.23 15.59 16.49
N LEU A 163 -3.43 15.16 16.90
CA LEU A 163 -3.79 13.75 17.04
C LEU A 163 -3.94 13.05 15.69
N ASP A 164 -4.57 13.73 14.72
CA ASP A 164 -4.81 13.18 13.38
C ASP A 164 -3.50 13.04 12.60
N ILE A 165 -2.65 14.06 12.56
CA ILE A 165 -1.33 13.96 11.89
C ILE A 165 -0.51 12.80 12.48
N LYS A 166 -0.50 12.64 13.81
CA LYS A 166 0.17 11.51 14.47
C LYS A 166 -0.43 10.17 14.02
N THR A 167 -1.75 10.06 13.97
CA THR A 167 -2.46 8.82 13.62
C THR A 167 -2.26 8.47 12.13
N ILE A 168 -2.32 9.46 11.25
CA ILE A 168 -2.09 9.35 9.80
C ILE A 168 -0.68 8.80 9.51
N PHE A 169 0.36 9.34 10.14
CA PHE A 169 1.72 8.86 9.91
C PHE A 169 2.03 7.52 10.60
N ILE A 170 1.38 7.20 11.73
CA ILE A 170 1.42 5.84 12.30
C ILE A 170 0.76 4.84 11.32
N ASN A 171 -0.43 5.15 10.80
CA ASN A 171 -1.13 4.33 9.81
C ASN A 171 -0.26 4.10 8.56
N PHE A 172 0.34 5.16 8.01
CA PHE A 172 1.26 5.08 6.87
C PHE A 172 2.38 4.07 7.12
N ILE A 173 3.12 4.22 8.22
CA ILE A 173 4.24 3.33 8.58
C ILE A 173 3.75 1.89 8.78
N THR A 174 2.63 1.67 9.48
CA THR A 174 2.08 0.33 9.71
C THR A 174 1.60 -0.34 8.42
N VAL A 175 1.02 0.41 7.47
CA VAL A 175 0.59 -0.11 6.16
C VAL A 175 1.79 -0.47 5.28
N GLU A 176 2.84 0.37 5.25
CA GLU A 176 4.10 0.06 4.60
C GLU A 176 4.75 -1.20 5.21
N MET A 177 4.91 -1.27 6.54
CA MET A 177 5.48 -2.43 7.23
C MET A 177 4.70 -3.72 6.97
N SER A 178 3.36 -3.66 6.96
CA SER A 178 2.51 -4.83 6.70
C SER A 178 2.75 -5.42 5.31
N PHE A 179 2.93 -4.56 4.31
CA PHE A 179 3.25 -4.97 2.95
C PHE A 179 4.67 -5.54 2.84
N TYR A 180 5.69 -4.83 3.33
CA TYR A 180 7.08 -5.30 3.20
C TYR A 180 7.32 -6.63 3.94
N ALA A 181 6.66 -6.86 5.07
CA ALA A 181 6.71 -8.14 5.76
C ALA A 181 6.20 -9.30 4.87
N LYS A 182 5.03 -9.13 4.23
CA LYS A 182 4.45 -10.16 3.35
C LYS A 182 5.16 -10.31 2.01
N ALA A 183 5.60 -9.21 1.40
CA ALA A 183 6.42 -9.27 0.20
C ALA A 183 7.76 -9.99 0.44
N LEU A 184 8.41 -9.75 1.58
CA LEU A 184 9.64 -10.46 1.96
C LEU A 184 9.39 -11.95 2.23
N GLU A 185 8.30 -12.29 2.91
CA GLU A 185 7.88 -13.68 3.17
C GLU A 185 7.70 -14.46 1.86
N VAL A 186 6.93 -13.92 0.91
CA VAL A 186 6.71 -14.55 -0.40
C VAL A 186 7.99 -14.60 -1.22
N TYR A 187 8.70 -13.49 -1.42
CA TYR A 187 9.94 -13.50 -2.23
C TYR A 187 11.04 -14.41 -1.66
N THR A 188 11.07 -14.65 -0.34
CA THR A 188 11.99 -15.64 0.25
C THR A 188 11.61 -17.07 -0.14
N HIS A 189 10.32 -17.38 -0.22
CA HIS A 189 9.83 -18.66 -0.73
C HIS A 189 10.15 -18.81 -2.22
N THR A 190 9.81 -17.81 -3.04
CA THR A 190 10.05 -17.82 -4.50
C THR A 190 11.53 -17.98 -4.85
N TYR A 191 12.42 -17.31 -4.10
CA TYR A 191 13.87 -17.45 -4.26
C TYR A 191 14.32 -18.91 -4.08
N LEU A 192 13.87 -19.56 -2.99
CA LEU A 192 14.22 -20.96 -2.70
C LEU A 192 13.64 -21.94 -3.73
N ASN A 193 12.43 -21.66 -4.24
CA ASN A 193 11.81 -22.45 -5.31
C ASN A 193 12.62 -22.38 -6.62
N LEU A 194 13.17 -21.21 -6.96
CA LEU A 194 14.03 -21.02 -8.14
C LEU A 194 15.45 -21.56 -7.94
N GLU A 195 16.01 -21.47 -6.73
CA GLU A 195 17.33 -22.04 -6.37
C GLU A 195 17.32 -23.58 -6.41
N ALA A 196 16.18 -24.21 -6.12
CA ALA A 196 15.99 -25.66 -6.15
C ALA A 196 15.67 -26.25 -7.56
N MET A 197 15.57 -25.41 -8.60
CA MET A 197 15.12 -25.81 -9.94
C MET A 197 16.21 -26.55 -10.75
N ASP A 198 15.95 -27.81 -11.11
CA ASP A 198 16.94 -28.66 -11.79
C ASP A 198 16.95 -28.47 -13.32
N THR A 199 17.57 -27.37 -13.74
CA THR A 199 17.84 -27.03 -15.15
C THR A 199 18.57 -28.13 -15.93
N GLN A 200 19.27 -29.06 -15.28
CA GLN A 200 20.03 -30.11 -15.96
C GLN A 200 19.12 -31.21 -16.54
N LYS A 201 17.87 -31.35 -16.07
CA LYS A 201 16.87 -32.24 -16.69
C LYS A 201 16.37 -31.69 -18.03
N ASP A 202 15.99 -30.42 -18.08
CA ASP A 202 15.52 -29.78 -19.31
C ASP A 202 16.64 -29.73 -20.36
N LEU A 203 17.89 -29.46 -19.95
CA LEU A 203 19.06 -29.59 -20.83
C LEU A 203 19.29 -31.02 -21.34
N GLN A 204 18.94 -32.07 -20.58
CA GLN A 204 18.98 -33.46 -21.07
C GLN A 204 17.86 -33.74 -22.08
N LEU A 205 16.64 -33.25 -21.85
CA LEU A 205 15.52 -33.35 -22.78
C LEU A 205 15.83 -32.63 -24.10
N PHE A 206 16.35 -31.40 -24.02
CA PHE A 206 16.84 -30.66 -25.17
C PHE A 206 17.99 -31.40 -25.89
N SER A 207 18.95 -31.94 -25.14
CA SER A 207 20.05 -32.75 -25.72
C SER A 207 19.53 -33.98 -26.48
N ALA A 208 18.48 -34.64 -25.99
CA ALA A 208 17.84 -35.75 -26.68
C ALA A 208 17.10 -35.28 -27.95
N ARG A 209 16.43 -34.12 -27.91
CA ARG A 209 15.73 -33.54 -29.08
C ARG A 209 16.67 -33.09 -30.20
N ILE A 210 17.87 -32.58 -29.89
CA ILE A 210 18.84 -32.17 -30.92
C ILE A 210 19.65 -33.32 -31.50
N LYS A 211 19.69 -34.49 -30.85
CA LYS A 211 20.39 -35.72 -31.32
C LYS A 211 19.59 -36.49 -32.37
N ILE A 212 19.02 -35.75 -33.34
CA ILE A 212 18.33 -36.30 -34.50
C ILE A 212 19.39 -36.76 -35.52
N PHE A 213 19.44 -38.08 -35.75
CA PHE A 213 20.35 -38.79 -36.67
C PHE A 213 21.86 -38.76 -36.32
N ASP A 214 22.28 -39.73 -35.50
CA ASP A 214 23.31 -40.67 -35.98
C ASP A 214 22.58 -41.78 -36.75
N PRO A 215 22.68 -41.85 -38.09
CA PRO A 215 22.16 -43.01 -38.83
C PRO A 215 23.01 -44.24 -38.51
N PRO A 216 22.42 -45.43 -38.30
CA PRO A 216 23.20 -46.65 -38.18
C PRO A 216 23.91 -46.92 -39.51
N VAL A 217 25.22 -46.64 -39.55
CA VAL A 217 26.05 -46.91 -40.72
C VAL A 217 26.08 -48.42 -40.92
N TRP A 218 25.38 -48.87 -41.95
CA TRP A 218 25.36 -50.25 -42.42
C TRP A 218 26.69 -50.56 -43.12
N SER A 219 27.77 -50.62 -42.34
CA SER A 219 29.07 -51.12 -42.78
C SER A 219 28.97 -52.62 -43.06
N LEU A 220 28.40 -52.94 -44.22
CA LEU A 220 28.47 -54.23 -44.86
C LEU A 220 29.93 -54.52 -45.20
N ASP A 221 30.65 -55.22 -44.33
CA ASP A 221 31.74 -56.06 -44.82
C ASP A 221 32.02 -57.32 -43.99
N SER A 222 31.99 -58.44 -44.71
CA SER A 222 32.74 -59.69 -44.56
C SER A 222 33.05 -60.31 -43.17
N GLN A 223 32.33 -61.42 -42.94
CA GLN A 223 32.90 -62.75 -42.59
C GLN A 223 33.59 -62.96 -41.22
N SER A 224 32.89 -63.64 -40.31
CA SER A 224 33.43 -64.82 -39.60
C SER A 224 32.30 -65.72 -39.06
N SER A 225 32.63 -66.98 -38.72
CA SER A 225 31.70 -68.11 -38.58
C SER A 225 30.74 -68.05 -37.37
N PRO A 226 29.56 -68.70 -37.46
CA PRO A 226 28.59 -68.73 -36.36
C PRO A 226 28.99 -69.70 -35.22
N PRO A 227 28.72 -69.36 -33.94
CA PRO A 227 28.83 -70.29 -32.82
C PRO A 227 27.62 -71.24 -32.73
N THR A 228 27.85 -72.43 -32.20
CA THR A 228 26.88 -73.55 -32.14
C THR A 228 25.67 -73.27 -31.25
N ILE A 229 24.47 -73.62 -31.73
CA ILE A 229 23.25 -73.65 -30.90
C ILE A 229 23.36 -74.76 -29.86
N HIS A 230 23.41 -74.39 -28.57
CA HIS A 230 23.18 -75.32 -27.47
C HIS A 230 21.77 -75.14 -26.88
N TYR A 231 20.88 -76.07 -27.22
CA TYR A 231 19.66 -76.29 -26.44
C TYR A 231 20.04 -76.88 -25.07
N SER A 232 19.65 -76.20 -23.99
CA SER A 232 19.66 -76.74 -22.62
C SER A 232 18.24 -76.63 -22.06
N SER A 233 17.64 -77.78 -21.74
CA SER A 233 16.21 -77.91 -21.49
C SER A 233 15.75 -77.44 -20.12
N LEU A 234 14.53 -76.91 -20.06
CA LEU A 234 13.76 -76.75 -18.82
C LEU A 234 13.36 -78.12 -18.25
N PRO A 235 13.50 -78.36 -16.92
CA PRO A 235 12.70 -79.32 -16.19
C PRO A 235 11.35 -78.68 -15.74
N PRO A 236 10.22 -79.42 -15.73
CA PRO A 236 8.89 -78.87 -15.41
C PRO A 236 8.40 -79.15 -13.97
N SER A 237 7.21 -78.62 -13.64
CA SER A 237 6.34 -78.93 -12.46
C SER A 237 6.77 -78.32 -11.10
N SER A 238 5.88 -78.03 -10.13
CA SER A 238 4.41 -78.16 -10.10
C SER A 238 3.72 -77.21 -9.07
N SER A 239 2.51 -76.73 -9.43
CA SER A 239 1.32 -76.49 -8.59
C SER A 239 1.36 -75.77 -7.21
N ASN A 240 0.72 -74.59 -7.21
CA ASN A 240 -0.36 -74.13 -6.29
C ASN A 240 -0.06 -73.35 -4.97
N PRO A 241 -0.99 -72.44 -4.56
CA PRO A 241 -0.82 -71.47 -3.45
C PRO A 241 -1.58 -71.88 -2.16
N PRO A 242 -1.56 -71.05 -1.09
CA PRO A 242 -2.66 -70.08 -0.91
C PRO A 242 -2.28 -68.69 -0.30
N ASN A 243 -3.20 -67.73 -0.46
CA ASN A 243 -3.26 -66.45 0.29
C ASN A 243 -4.03 -66.65 1.63
N PRO A 244 -4.39 -65.58 2.37
CA PRO A 244 -3.54 -64.63 3.09
C PRO A 244 -3.86 -64.61 4.61
N VAL A 245 -3.15 -63.81 5.41
CA VAL A 245 -3.56 -63.49 6.80
C VAL A 245 -3.44 -61.99 7.07
N SER A 246 -4.55 -61.37 7.47
CA SER A 246 -4.60 -59.98 7.94
C SER A 246 -4.22 -59.89 9.42
N ALA A 247 -3.60 -58.78 9.83
CA ALA A 247 -3.39 -58.45 11.23
C ALA A 247 -3.60 -56.94 11.46
N GLU A 248 -4.80 -56.58 11.92
CA GLU A 248 -5.01 -55.29 12.60
C GLU A 248 -4.57 -55.41 14.06
N THR A 249 -3.82 -54.43 14.57
CA THR A 249 -3.78 -54.13 16.01
C THR A 249 -3.60 -52.64 16.25
N SER A 250 -4.56 -52.04 16.94
CA SER A 250 -4.53 -50.65 17.39
C SER A 250 -3.51 -50.44 18.53
N GLY A 251 -2.95 -49.24 18.64
CA GLY A 251 -2.10 -48.86 19.78
C GLY A 251 -2.04 -47.34 19.96
N ALA A 252 -2.63 -46.83 21.05
CA ALA A 252 -2.67 -45.39 21.36
C ALA A 252 -2.18 -45.10 22.78
N ALA A 253 -1.13 -44.28 22.90
CA ALA A 253 -0.66 -43.61 24.11
C ALA A 253 0.24 -42.44 23.68
N GLN A 254 -0.18 -41.19 23.84
CA GLN A 254 -0.03 -40.33 25.03
C GLN A 254 1.36 -39.71 25.23
N SER A 255 1.41 -38.41 24.90
CA SER A 255 2.07 -37.31 25.64
C SER A 255 3.46 -37.49 26.30
N HIS A 256 4.36 -36.57 25.97
CA HIS A 256 5.08 -35.85 27.02
C HIS A 256 5.33 -34.38 26.62
N ALA A 257 5.19 -33.47 27.58
CA ALA A 257 5.48 -32.05 27.42
C ALA A 257 6.65 -31.62 28.31
N LEU A 258 7.42 -30.62 27.89
CA LEU A 258 8.36 -29.89 28.74
C LEU A 258 8.31 -28.39 28.46
N GLN A 259 8.11 -27.61 29.52
CA GLN A 259 8.27 -26.15 29.53
C GLN A 259 9.52 -25.78 30.35
N ARG A 260 10.33 -24.85 29.83
CA ARG A 260 11.31 -23.98 30.52
C ARG A 260 11.87 -23.01 29.46
N GLY A 261 12.17 -21.75 29.74
CA GLY A 261 11.98 -20.95 30.95
C GLY A 261 12.30 -19.46 30.65
N ARG A 262 12.00 -18.55 31.58
CA ARG A 262 12.30 -17.10 31.47
C ARG A 262 13.74 -16.78 31.94
N ASP A 263 14.24 -15.54 32.10
CA ASP A 263 13.80 -14.13 31.83
C ASP A 263 14.99 -13.43 31.07
N GLU A 264 15.21 -12.12 30.84
CA GLU A 264 14.71 -10.81 31.32
C GLU A 264 14.67 -9.77 30.14
N GLY A 265 14.73 -8.46 30.42
CA GLY A 265 15.04 -7.35 29.50
C GLY A 265 15.72 -6.20 30.27
N PRO A 266 15.66 -4.89 29.90
CA PRO A 266 15.30 -4.29 28.61
C PRO A 266 16.16 -3.06 28.16
N ALA A 267 16.28 -2.82 26.83
CA ALA A 267 16.62 -1.51 26.19
C ALA A 267 18.05 -0.91 26.49
N PRO A 268 18.49 0.23 25.88
CA PRO A 268 17.89 1.09 24.84
C PRO A 268 18.79 1.34 23.59
N ARG A 269 18.34 2.23 22.68
CA ARG A 269 19.08 2.71 21.49
C ARG A 269 19.99 3.92 21.80
N PRO A 270 21.02 4.19 20.98
CA PRO A 270 21.49 5.54 20.68
C PRO A 270 20.86 6.10 19.38
N HIS A 271 20.78 7.43 19.26
CA HIS A 271 20.44 8.14 18.02
C HIS A 271 21.71 8.65 17.32
N SER A 272 21.63 8.93 16.02
CA SER A 272 22.51 9.89 15.34
C SER A 272 21.69 10.81 14.44
N ASN A 273 21.98 12.11 14.48
CA ASN A 273 21.43 13.17 13.63
C ASN A 273 22.57 13.77 12.81
N LEU A 274 22.33 14.05 11.53
CA LEU A 274 22.95 15.10 10.69
C LEU A 274 22.35 14.90 9.28
N GLN A 275 21.30 15.61 8.86
CA GLN A 275 21.22 17.04 8.56
C GLN A 275 22.13 17.48 7.40
N HIS A 276 21.50 17.77 6.27
CA HIS A 276 22.00 18.68 5.24
C HIS A 276 20.82 19.55 4.76
N GLN A 277 21.11 20.79 4.36
CA GLN A 277 20.10 21.73 3.85
C GLN A 277 19.91 21.59 2.35
N ALA A 278 18.76 22.06 1.85
CA ALA A 278 18.43 22.10 0.43
C ALA A 278 18.95 23.37 -0.24
N ASP A 279 19.08 23.35 -1.58
CA ASP A 279 18.50 24.43 -2.39
C ASP A 279 18.03 23.93 -3.77
N LYS A 280 17.37 24.81 -4.53
CA LYS A 280 16.48 24.46 -5.65
C LYS A 280 17.19 24.33 -7.00
N LYS A 281 16.70 23.42 -7.85
CA LYS A 281 15.87 23.74 -9.04
C LYS A 281 15.49 22.47 -9.80
N GLY A 282 14.27 22.43 -10.36
CA GLY A 282 13.81 21.30 -11.17
C GLY A 282 12.30 21.25 -11.34
N GLN A 283 11.71 22.24 -12.01
CA GLN A 283 10.40 22.02 -12.63
C GLN A 283 10.60 21.14 -13.86
N ARG A 284 9.86 20.03 -13.93
CA ARG A 284 9.33 19.46 -15.16
C ARG A 284 7.90 19.09 -14.89
N ASP A 285 7.01 19.51 -15.77
CA ASP A 285 5.66 18.99 -15.84
C ASP A 285 5.74 17.57 -16.42
N GLU A 286 5.02 16.64 -15.80
CA GLU A 286 4.63 15.36 -16.40
C GLU A 286 3.09 15.38 -16.46
N THR A 287 2.59 16.04 -17.50
CA THR A 287 1.20 15.95 -17.94
C THR A 287 1.01 14.62 -18.67
N ASP A 288 0.74 13.56 -17.91
CA ASP A 288 0.08 12.35 -18.44
C ASP A 288 -1.39 12.72 -18.74
N ASP A 289 -1.63 13.49 -19.80
CA ASP A 289 -2.94 13.62 -20.45
C ASP A 289 -3.11 12.44 -21.43
N ASP A 290 -3.34 11.23 -20.89
CA ASP A 290 -3.81 10.09 -21.68
C ASP A 290 -5.35 10.14 -21.72
N ALA A 291 -5.89 10.87 -22.68
CA ALA A 291 -7.28 10.76 -23.09
C ALA A 291 -7.36 9.69 -24.19
N GLU A 292 -7.86 8.50 -23.86
CA GLU A 292 -8.33 7.55 -24.88
C GLU A 292 -9.73 7.99 -25.33
N GLU A 293 -9.93 8.09 -26.64
CA GLU A 293 -11.11 8.69 -27.26
C GLU A 293 -12.28 7.68 -27.33
N GLU A 294 -13.45 8.08 -26.85
CA GLU A 294 -14.72 7.40 -27.15
C GLU A 294 -15.18 7.81 -28.56
N GLU A 295 -14.88 6.99 -29.59
CA GLU A 295 -15.58 7.06 -30.88
C GLU A 295 -16.77 6.09 -30.89
N GLU A 296 -17.95 6.61 -30.55
CA GLU A 296 -19.25 6.02 -30.91
C GLU A 296 -19.88 6.77 -32.11
N GLU A 297 -20.57 5.99 -32.96
CA GLU A 297 -21.66 6.35 -33.89
C GLU A 297 -21.41 7.03 -35.28
N GLU A 298 -22.04 6.39 -36.28
CA GLU A 298 -22.72 6.90 -37.51
C GLU A 298 -21.95 7.66 -38.63
N GLU A 299 -21.65 6.95 -39.74
CA GLU A 299 -22.53 6.88 -40.94
C GLU A 299 -22.30 5.59 -41.78
#